data_AF-A4CTB9-F1
#
_entry.id   AF-A4CTB9-F1
#
_cell.length_a   1.000
_cell.length_b   1.000
_cell.length_c   1.000
_cell.angle_alpha   90.00
_cell.angle_beta   90.00
_cell.angle_gamma   90.00
#
_symmetry.space_group_name_H-M   'P 1'
#
loop_
_entity.id
_entity.type
_entity.pdbx_description
1 polymer ?
#
loop_
_entity_poly.entity_id
_entity_poly.type
_entity_poly.pdbx_seq_one_letter_code
_entity_poly.pdbx_strand_id
1 'polypeptide(L)'
;MTQLHDLRLRLLVQQESERIADSQPADLDLSVVQARCLCWLALLAEAHEDQASDAERRGDTEQAMGWFADSMRLRDVIHVVTSIEIPLPAVVDGDDSGFSSEPPLAA
;
A
#
# COMPACT_ATOMS: atom_id res chain seq x y z
N MET A 1 5.27 6.53 -22.11
CA MET A 1 6.28 7.11 -21.18
C MET A 1 5.83 6.91 -19.74
N THR A 2 4.64 7.37 -19.34
CA THR A 2 4.06 7.19 -17.98
C THR A 2 3.98 5.74 -17.50
N GLN A 3 3.56 4.79 -18.35
CA GLN A 3 3.49 3.37 -17.98
C GLN A 3 4.84 2.73 -17.60
N LEU A 4 5.94 3.18 -18.21
CA LEU A 4 7.28 2.66 -17.91
C LEU A 4 7.80 3.24 -16.58
N HIS A 5 7.50 4.51 -16.32
CA HIS A 5 7.79 5.13 -15.02
C HIS A 5 6.97 4.50 -13.90
N ASP A 6 5.69 4.19 -14.14
CA ASP A 6 4.82 3.47 -13.21
C ASP A 6 5.37 2.07 -12.89
N LEU A 7 5.67 1.26 -13.92
CA LEU A 7 6.24 -0.06 -13.72
C LEU A 7 7.56 -0.02 -12.93
N ARG A 8 8.43 0.94 -13.26
CA ARG A 8 9.70 1.12 -12.55
C ARG A 8 9.47 1.46 -11.08
N LEU A 9 8.51 2.34 -10.79
CA LEU A 9 8.18 2.70 -9.41
C LEU A 9 7.63 1.50 -8.65
N ARG A 10 6.71 0.72 -9.24
CA ARG A 10 6.18 -0.50 -8.64
C ARG A 10 7.27 -1.50 -8.29
N LEU A 11 8.18 -1.76 -9.23
CA LEU A 11 9.31 -2.67 -9.01
C LEU A 11 10.26 -2.16 -7.91
N LEU A 12 10.54 -0.85 -7.85
CA LEU A 12 11.36 -0.29 -6.78
C LEU A 12 10.71 -0.44 -5.41
N VAL A 13 9.40 -0.19 -5.32
CA VAL A 13 8.69 -0.35 -4.04
C VAL A 13 8.64 -1.82 -3.65
N GLN A 14 8.39 -2.73 -4.60
CA GLN A 14 8.40 -4.17 -4.34
C GLN A 14 9.77 -4.65 -3.83
N GLN A 15 10.86 -4.23 -4.48
CA GLN A 15 12.22 -4.55 -4.03
C GLN A 15 12.52 -4.02 -2.61
N GLU A 16 12.09 -2.80 -2.30
CA GLU A 16 12.27 -2.25 -0.94
C GLU A 16 11.39 -2.97 0.09
N SER A 17 10.16 -3.33 -0.27
CA SER A 17 9.26 -4.15 0.56
C SER A 17 9.87 -5.51 0.88
N GLU A 18 10.44 -6.20 -0.10
CA GLU A 18 11.18 -7.45 0.10
C GLU A 18 12.36 -7.23 1.06
N ARG A 19 13.16 -6.17 0.84
CA ARG A 19 14.29 -5.84 1.74
C ARG A 19 13.84 -5.58 3.18
N ILE A 20 12.71 -4.90 3.37
CA ILE A 20 12.15 -4.62 4.69
C ILE A 20 11.64 -5.90 5.35
N ALA A 21 10.91 -6.73 4.60
CA ALA A 21 10.42 -8.03 5.09
C ALA A 21 11.58 -8.93 5.55
N ASP A 22 12.68 -8.96 4.80
CA ASP A 22 13.87 -9.74 5.14
C ASP A 22 14.64 -9.19 6.35
N SER A 23 14.69 -7.86 6.51
CA SER A 23 15.48 -7.21 7.56
C SER A 23 14.73 -6.96 8.87
N GLN A 24 13.40 -6.87 8.83
CA GLN A 24 12.53 -6.53 9.97
C GLN A 24 11.22 -7.35 9.99
N PRO A 25 11.28 -8.69 9.93
CA PRO A 25 10.11 -9.55 9.73
C PRO A 25 9.07 -9.49 10.87
N ALA A 26 9.45 -9.07 12.08
CA ALA A 26 8.59 -9.09 13.26
C ALA A 26 7.96 -7.72 13.63
N ASP A 27 8.47 -6.61 13.08
CA ASP A 27 8.14 -5.28 13.60
C ASP A 27 7.25 -4.43 12.66
N LEU A 28 7.12 -4.81 11.39
CA LEU A 28 6.41 -3.99 10.41
C LEU A 28 5.55 -4.82 9.44
N ASP A 29 4.24 -4.84 9.69
CA ASP A 29 3.26 -5.39 8.75
C ASP A 29 3.08 -4.42 7.56
N LEU A 30 3.66 -4.80 6.42
CA LEU A 30 3.62 -4.01 5.19
C LEU A 30 2.20 -3.84 4.63
N SER A 31 1.28 -4.78 4.92
CA SER A 31 -0.12 -4.65 4.51
C SER A 31 -0.83 -3.52 5.28
N VAL A 32 -0.52 -3.38 6.57
CA VAL A 32 -1.02 -2.30 7.42
C VAL A 32 -0.43 -0.95 6.99
N VAL A 33 0.85 -0.92 6.62
CA VAL A 33 1.50 0.29 6.09
C VAL A 33 0.81 0.72 4.79
N GLN A 34 0.62 -0.19 3.84
CA GLN A 34 -0.06 0.09 2.58
C GLN A 34 -1.49 0.61 2.81
N ALA A 35 -2.26 -0.04 3.68
CA ALA A 35 -3.61 0.39 4.03
C ALA A 35 -3.63 1.82 4.61
N ARG A 36 -2.71 2.15 5.52
CA ARG A 36 -2.60 3.50 6.09
C ARG A 36 -2.21 4.53 5.02
N CYS A 37 -1.27 4.20 4.14
CA CYS A 37 -0.89 5.07 3.02
C CYS A 37 -2.09 5.35 2.12
N LEU A 38 -2.87 4.33 1.76
CA LEU A 38 -4.08 4.49 0.95
C LEU A 38 -5.12 5.37 1.64
N CYS A 39 -5.34 5.21 2.95
CA CYS A 39 -6.23 6.09 3.71
C CYS A 39 -5.78 7.56 3.64
N TRP A 40 -4.51 7.85 3.88
CA TRP A 40 -3.99 9.22 3.83
C TRP A 40 -4.06 9.83 2.43
N LEU A 41 -3.75 9.05 1.40
CA LEU A 41 -3.85 9.50 0.00
C LEU A 41 -5.30 9.80 -0.39
N ALA A 42 -6.26 8.97 0.05
CA ALA A 42 -7.68 9.20 -0.19
C ALA A 42 -8.17 10.49 0.47
N LEU A 43 -7.83 10.72 1.75
CA LEU A 43 -8.16 11.95 2.47
C LEU A 43 -7.56 13.19 1.79
N LEU A 44 -6.33 13.07 1.28
CA LEU A 44 -5.68 14.17 0.58
C LEU A 44 -6.38 14.48 -0.75
N ALA A 45 -6.75 13.45 -1.52
CA ALA A 45 -7.48 13.62 -2.78
C ALA A 45 -8.85 14.29 -2.56
N GLU A 46 -9.58 13.85 -1.54
CA GLU A 46 -10.86 14.46 -1.13
C GLU A 46 -10.68 15.93 -0.75
N ALA A 47 -9.67 16.25 0.06
CA ALA A 47 -9.38 17.65 0.42
C ALA A 47 -9.07 18.53 -0.81
N HIS A 48 -8.40 17.99 -1.84
CA HIS A 48 -8.13 18.74 -3.08
C HIS A 48 -9.41 18.93 -3.91
N GLU A 49 -10.31 17.96 -3.92
CA GLU A 49 -11.65 18.10 -4.55
C GLU A 49 -12.50 19.16 -3.85
N ASP A 50 -12.45 19.22 -2.52
CA ASP A 50 -13.10 20.28 -1.74
C ASP A 50 -12.51 21.66 -2.08
N GLN A 51 -11.18 21.77 -2.17
CA GLN A 51 -10.53 23.03 -2.58
C GLN A 51 -10.89 23.43 -4.02
N ALA A 52 -10.98 22.48 -4.95
CA ALA A 52 -11.41 22.74 -6.32
C ALA A 52 -12.83 23.30 -6.34
N SER A 53 -13.74 22.66 -5.59
CA SER A 53 -15.14 23.09 -5.46
C SER A 53 -15.27 24.48 -4.83
N ASP A 54 -14.47 24.78 -3.81
CA ASP A 54 -14.43 26.09 -3.16
C ASP A 54 -13.92 27.19 -4.09
N ALA A 55 -12.89 26.91 -4.89
CA ALA A 55 -12.36 27.83 -5.89
C ALA A 55 -13.38 28.09 -7.01
N GLU A 56 -14.05 27.03 -7.48
CA GLU A 56 -15.12 27.14 -8.49
C GLU A 56 -16.27 28.03 -8.02
N ARG A 57 -16.73 27.87 -6.76
CA ARG A 57 -17.77 28.72 -6.16
C ARG A 57 -17.36 30.19 -6.07
N ARG A 58 -16.06 30.50 -5.98
CA ARG A 58 -15.52 31.86 -5.99
C ARG A 58 -15.31 32.42 -7.40
N GLY A 59 -15.55 31.61 -8.45
CA GLY A 59 -15.32 31.97 -9.84
C GLY A 59 -13.84 31.88 -10.27
N ASP A 60 -12.97 31.32 -9.43
CA ASP A 60 -11.55 31.17 -9.73
C ASP A 60 -11.28 29.86 -10.47
N THR A 61 -11.58 29.89 -11.76
CA THR A 61 -11.46 28.71 -12.65
C THR A 61 -10.04 28.17 -12.76
N GLU A 62 -9.02 29.03 -12.71
CA GLU A 62 -7.62 28.61 -12.81
C GLU A 62 -7.20 27.81 -11.57
N GLN A 63 -7.50 28.31 -10.38
CA GLN A 63 -7.23 27.56 -9.15
C GLN A 63 -8.06 26.28 -9.06
N ALA A 64 -9.34 26.32 -9.43
CA ALA A 64 -10.19 25.13 -9.44
C ALA A 64 -9.61 24.01 -10.33
N MET A 65 -9.12 24.37 -11.52
CA MET A 65 -8.46 23.43 -12.43
C MET A 65 -7.14 22.89 -11.87
N GLY A 66 -6.36 23.73 -11.19
CA GLY A 66 -5.13 23.31 -10.51
C GLY A 66 -5.39 22.24 -9.45
N TRP A 67 -6.32 22.52 -8.53
CA TRP A 67 -6.72 21.59 -7.47
C TRP A 67 -7.32 20.29 -8.00
N PHE A 68 -8.16 20.38 -9.05
CA PHE A 68 -8.71 19.20 -9.71
C PHE A 68 -7.62 18.33 -10.34
N ALA A 69 -6.65 18.96 -11.03
CA ALA A 69 -5.52 18.23 -11.60
C ALA A 69 -4.68 17.54 -10.52
N ASP A 70 -4.50 18.16 -9.36
CA ASP A 70 -3.81 17.54 -8.22
C ASP A 70 -4.59 16.35 -7.63
N SER A 71 -5.91 16.46 -7.47
CA SER A 71 -6.73 15.30 -7.06
C SER A 71 -6.61 14.14 -8.05
N MET A 72 -6.67 14.42 -9.36
CA MET A 72 -6.49 13.40 -10.40
C MET A 72 -5.11 12.73 -10.32
N ARG A 73 -4.04 13.52 -10.08
CA ARG A 73 -2.70 12.97 -9.84
C ARG A 73 -2.66 12.08 -8.59
N LEU A 74 -3.34 12.45 -7.51
CA LEU A 74 -3.42 11.62 -6.30
C LEU A 74 -4.18 10.32 -6.55
N ARG A 75 -5.25 10.35 -7.36
CA ARG A 75 -5.97 9.14 -7.80
C ARG A 75 -5.09 8.19 -8.60
N ASP A 76 -4.22 8.72 -9.47
CA ASP A 76 -3.22 7.91 -10.17
C ASP A 76 -2.24 7.26 -9.17
N VAL A 77 -1.74 8.01 -8.18
CA VAL A 77 -0.85 7.47 -7.13
C VAL A 77 -1.56 6.40 -6.29
N ILE A 78 -2.82 6.58 -5.95
CA ILE A 78 -3.64 5.57 -5.25
C ILE A 78 -3.67 4.27 -6.06
N HIS A 79 -3.86 4.35 -7.39
CA HIS A 79 -3.81 3.17 -8.25
C HIS A 79 -2.44 2.49 -8.25
N VAL A 80 -1.35 3.27 -8.32
CA VAL A 80 0.00 2.71 -8.20
C VAL A 80 0.15 1.95 -6.89
N VAL A 81 -0.14 2.60 -5.75
CA VAL A 81 0.03 2.01 -4.42
C VAL A 81 -0.84 0.76 -4.24
N THR A 82 -2.07 0.79 -4.75
CA THR A 82 -2.99 -0.37 -4.70
C THR A 82 -2.46 -1.57 -5.48
N SER A 83 -1.75 -1.33 -6.58
CA SER A 83 -1.21 -2.40 -7.44
C SER A 83 0.12 -2.99 -6.97
N ILE A 84 0.66 -2.51 -5.85
CA ILE A 84 1.88 -3.06 -5.26
C ILE A 84 1.52 -4.37 -4.56
N GLU A 85 2.18 -5.45 -4.98
CA GLU A 85 2.08 -6.75 -4.33
C GLU A 85 2.88 -6.72 -3.02
N ILE A 86 2.21 -7.01 -1.91
CA ILE A 86 2.86 -7.14 -0.61
C ILE A 86 3.30 -8.61 -0.45
N PRO A 87 4.59 -8.88 -0.20
CA PRO A 87 5.05 -10.23 0.09
C PRO A 87 4.27 -10.81 1.26
N LEU A 88 3.69 -12.00 1.07
CA LEU A 88 3.09 -12.72 2.19
C LEU A 88 4.21 -13.08 3.17
N PRO A 89 4.02 -12.87 4.49
CA PRO A 89 4.97 -13.35 5.46
C PRO A 89 5.13 -14.86 5.24
N ALA A 90 6.37 -15.32 5.10
CA ALA A 90 6.64 -16.75 4.93
C ALA A 90 5.95 -17.48 6.09
N VAL A 91 4.99 -18.35 5.75
CA VAL A 91 4.46 -19.31 6.72
C VAL A 91 5.68 -20.13 7.10
N VAL A 92 6.17 -19.98 8.32
CA VAL A 92 7.17 -20.89 8.84
C VAL A 92 6.45 -22.23 8.90
N ASP A 93 6.62 -23.06 7.87
CA ASP A 93 6.17 -24.45 7.88
C ASP A 93 6.89 -25.09 9.07
N GLY A 94 6.18 -25.13 10.20
CA GLY A 94 6.61 -25.82 11.40
C GLY A 94 6.47 -27.32 11.16
N ASP A 95 7.40 -27.89 10.41
CA ASP A 95 7.57 -29.34 10.36
C ASP A 95 9.07 -29.66 10.30
N ASP A 96 9.66 -29.93 11.47
CA ASP A 96 10.28 -31.24 11.77
C ASP A 96 10.95 -31.23 13.16
N SER A 97 10.40 -32.01 14.11
CA SER A 97 11.11 -32.95 15.00
C SER A 97 10.38 -33.17 16.33
N GLY A 98 9.71 -34.32 16.47
CA GLY A 98 9.18 -34.75 17.77
C GLY A 98 8.09 -35.82 17.76
N PHE A 99 8.21 -36.84 16.92
CA PHE A 99 7.41 -38.07 17.02
C PHE A 99 7.69 -38.75 18.38
N SER A 100 6.97 -38.37 19.43
CA SER A 100 6.93 -39.13 20.68
C SER A 100 5.78 -40.13 20.60
N SER A 101 6.13 -41.33 20.14
CA SER A 101 5.29 -42.52 20.34
C SER A 101 5.19 -42.81 21.84
N GLU A 102 4.03 -42.56 22.44
CA GLU A 102 3.65 -43.24 23.69
C GLU A 102 2.45 -44.17 23.39
N PRO A 103 2.53 -45.47 23.77
CA PRO A 103 1.47 -46.45 23.50
C PRO A 103 0.33 -46.34 24.52
N PRO A 104 -0.84 -46.96 24.26
CA PRO A 104 -2.03 -46.74 25.08
C PRO A 104 -1.98 -47.57 26.36
N LEU A 105 -2.31 -46.98 27.51
CA LEU A 105 -2.61 -47.72 28.74
C LEU A 105 -4.12 -47.71 28.96
N ALA A 106 -4.73 -48.87 28.68
CA ALA A 106 -6.00 -49.28 29.25
C ALA A 106 -5.72 -50.06 30.55
N ALA A 107 -6.35 -49.65 31.65
CA ALA A 107 -6.72 -50.48 32.80
C ALA A 107 -7.80 -49.76 33.60
#